data_AF-A0A2R4AKU2-F1
#
_entry.id   AF-A0A2R4AKU2-F1
#
_cell.length_a   1.000
_cell.length_b   1.000
_cell.length_c   1.000
_cell.angle_alpha   90.00
_cell.angle_beta   90.00
_cell.angle_gamma   90.00
#
_symmetry.space_group_name_H-M   'P 1'
#
loop_
_entity.id
_entity.type
_entity.pdbx_description
1 polymer ?
#
loop_
_entity_poly.entity_id
_entity_poly.type
_entity_poly.pdbx_seq_one_letter_code
_entity_poly.pdbx_strand_id
1 'polypeptide(L)'
;MSENLKTIKELADELSVTKQNIQYHYQRLPKELQLKSSNGSNLINSKAEKIILGKVESSSKSNTKDQQISSKENFEDEKLDNPFINRLIKEVEYLKIDKDKIISTKDQQISSKDQQIEKLTNLLDQQQRLALQDKKLLDEYQSEINDLKALKMPTQDTKEEQANSQPQEELDTLKEQIRALNDKIKGQEQANNQSSKKWYQFWK
;
A
#
# COMPACT_ATOMS: atom_id res chain seq x y z
N MET A 1 4.12 12.47 17.94
CA MET A 1 4.35 12.16 19.36
C MET A 1 5.84 11.89 19.53
N SER A 2 6.52 12.63 20.39
CA SER A 2 7.95 12.39 20.66
C SER A 2 8.10 11.10 21.45
N GLU A 3 8.88 10.15 20.93
CA GLU A 3 9.20 8.91 21.63
C GLU A 3 10.05 9.25 22.86
N ASN A 4 9.59 8.90 24.06
CA ASN A 4 10.33 9.16 25.29
C ASN A 4 11.46 8.13 25.41
N LEU A 5 12.71 8.58 25.27
CA LEU A 5 13.89 7.73 25.33
C LEU A 5 14.51 7.81 26.71
N LYS A 6 14.68 6.65 27.35
CA LYS A 6 15.34 6.53 28.66
C LYS A 6 16.79 6.13 28.49
N THR A 7 17.64 6.56 29.39
CA THR A 7 19.01 6.04 29.53
C THR A 7 19.00 4.74 30.33
N ILE A 8 20.07 3.95 30.20
CA ILE A 8 20.29 2.76 31.04
C ILE A 8 20.23 3.09 32.53
N LYS A 9 20.68 4.29 32.93
CA LYS A 9 20.65 4.73 34.32
C LYS A 9 19.22 4.97 34.80
N GLU A 10 18.42 5.73 34.05
CA GLU A 10 17.04 6.02 34.40
C GLU A 10 16.20 4.74 34.51
N LEU A 11 16.36 3.80 33.58
CA LEU A 11 15.65 2.52 33.66
C LEU A 11 16.13 1.67 34.85
N ALA A 12 17.41 1.72 35.20
CA ALA A 12 17.93 1.00 36.37
C ALA A 12 17.38 1.56 37.68
N ASP A 13 17.33 2.89 37.79
CA ASP A 13 16.78 3.60 38.96
C ASP A 13 15.28 3.32 39.11
N GLU A 14 14.51 3.29 38.01
CA GLU A 14 13.07 2.95 38.00
C GLU A 14 12.80 1.50 38.43
N LEU A 15 13.61 0.55 37.94
CA LEU A 15 13.45 -0.87 38.26
C LEU A 15 14.14 -1.29 39.55
N SER A 16 14.78 -0.36 40.27
CA SER A 16 15.54 -0.65 41.49
C SER A 16 16.57 -1.77 41.30
N VAL A 17 17.23 -1.80 40.12
CA VAL A 17 18.30 -2.76 39.79
C VAL A 17 19.59 -2.04 39.47
N THR A 18 20.70 -2.77 39.41
CA THR A 18 21.98 -2.14 39.07
C THR A 18 22.02 -1.72 37.59
N LYS A 19 22.70 -0.60 37.30
CA LYS A 19 22.98 -0.14 35.93
C LYS A 19 23.60 -1.24 35.06
N GLN A 20 24.45 -2.09 35.67
CA GLN A 20 25.10 -3.22 35.00
C GLN A 20 24.10 -4.29 34.55
N ASN A 21 23.04 -4.56 35.34
CA ASN A 21 22.00 -5.52 34.99
C ASN A 21 21.25 -5.07 33.72
N ILE A 22 20.82 -3.81 33.68
CA ILE A 22 20.18 -3.23 32.49
C ILE A 22 21.14 -3.21 31.29
N GLN A 23 22.41 -2.83 31.50
CA GLN A 23 23.44 -2.81 30.45
C GLN A 23 23.67 -4.19 29.82
N TYR A 24 23.67 -5.24 30.63
CA TYR A 24 23.84 -6.63 30.20
C TYR A 24 22.69 -7.09 29.30
N HIS A 25 21.44 -6.79 29.68
CA HIS A 25 20.29 -7.11 28.85
C HIS A 25 20.23 -6.26 27.57
N TYR A 26 20.64 -4.99 27.66
CA TYR A 26 20.71 -4.07 26.54
C TYR A 26 21.68 -4.53 25.44
N GLN A 27 22.88 -4.99 25.80
CA GLN A 27 23.88 -5.47 24.84
C GLN A 27 23.40 -6.68 24.02
N ARG A 28 22.41 -7.41 24.54
CA ARG A 28 21.81 -8.59 23.91
C ARG A 28 20.52 -8.30 23.17
N LEU A 29 20.15 -7.03 23.05
CA LEU A 29 19.05 -6.64 22.18
C LEU A 29 19.49 -6.76 20.71
N PRO A 30 18.53 -6.95 19.78
CA PRO A 30 18.78 -6.78 18.35
C PRO A 30 19.42 -5.41 18.07
N LYS A 31 20.34 -5.35 17.08
CA LYS A 31 21.08 -4.12 16.75
C LYS A 31 20.17 -2.93 16.42
N GLU A 32 18.99 -3.20 15.85
CA GLU A 32 17.95 -2.21 15.54
C GLU A 32 17.41 -1.46 16.77
N LEU A 33 17.50 -2.08 17.96
CA LEU A 33 17.03 -1.53 19.22
C LEU A 33 18.17 -0.96 20.08
N GLN A 34 19.42 -1.06 19.61
CA GLN A 34 20.59 -0.50 20.29
C GLN A 34 20.81 0.95 19.83
N LEU A 35 19.98 1.85 20.33
CA LEU A 35 20.05 3.28 20.01
C LEU A 35 21.12 4.01 20.82
N LYS A 36 21.87 4.90 20.18
CA LYS A 36 22.81 5.80 20.87
C LYS A 36 22.40 7.24 20.70
N SER A 37 22.59 8.02 21.75
CA SER A 37 22.49 9.47 21.71
C SER A 37 23.68 10.08 20.93
N SER A 38 23.57 11.35 20.56
CA SER A 38 24.66 12.13 19.95
C SER A 38 25.92 12.16 20.82
N ASN A 39 25.77 12.03 22.14
CA ASN A 39 26.88 11.95 23.10
C ASN A 39 27.43 10.51 23.31
N GLY A 40 26.96 9.53 22.53
CA GLY A 40 27.38 8.13 22.62
C GLY A 40 26.73 7.30 23.73
N SER A 41 25.83 7.88 24.53
CA SER A 41 25.09 7.16 25.58
C SER A 41 24.05 6.21 24.99
N ASN A 42 23.91 5.02 25.57
CA ASN A 42 22.88 4.06 25.19
C ASN A 42 21.48 4.57 25.60
N LEU A 43 20.58 4.64 24.63
CA LEU A 43 19.18 5.01 24.76
C LEU A 43 18.29 3.78 24.60
N ILE A 44 17.21 3.76 25.37
CA ILE A 44 16.22 2.71 25.46
C ILE A 44 14.87 3.31 25.06
N ASN A 45 14.30 2.80 23.97
CA ASN A 45 12.94 3.10 23.58
C ASN A 45 11.96 2.13 24.27
N SER A 46 10.66 2.41 24.16
CA SER A 46 9.62 1.61 24.83
C SER A 46 9.62 0.14 24.41
N LYS A 47 10.11 -0.20 23.21
CA LYS A 47 10.22 -1.58 22.74
C LYS A 47 11.39 -2.32 23.40
N ALA A 48 12.56 -1.68 23.47
CA ALA A 48 13.73 -2.20 24.17
C ALA A 48 13.46 -2.36 25.68
N GLU A 49 12.76 -1.40 26.28
CA GLU A 49 12.35 -1.40 27.68
C GLU A 49 11.50 -2.63 28.03
N LYS A 50 10.45 -2.93 27.24
CA LYS A 50 9.62 -4.13 27.45
C LYS A 50 10.41 -5.44 27.43
N ILE A 51 11.38 -5.54 26.53
CA ILE A 51 12.23 -6.74 26.42
C ILE A 51 13.16 -6.86 27.63
N ILE A 52 13.73 -5.75 28.09
CA ILE A 52 14.60 -5.72 29.27
C ILE A 52 13.79 -6.06 30.52
N LEU A 53 12.61 -5.46 30.70
CA LEU A 53 11.68 -5.75 31.80
C LEU A 53 11.38 -7.24 31.92
N GLY A 54 10.97 -7.89 30.83
CA GLY A 54 10.67 -9.33 30.86
C GLY A 54 11.86 -10.19 31.26
N LYS A 55 13.09 -9.78 30.92
CA LYS A 55 14.32 -10.49 31.29
C LYS A 55 14.72 -10.26 32.75
N VAL A 56 14.57 -9.03 33.25
CA VAL A 56 14.85 -8.69 34.65
C VAL A 56 13.89 -9.42 35.58
N GLU A 57 12.59 -9.44 35.24
CA GLU A 57 11.56 -10.13 36.04
C GLU A 57 11.70 -11.66 36.03
N SER A 58 12.09 -12.25 34.89
CA SER A 58 12.32 -13.70 34.79
C SER A 58 13.57 -14.14 35.54
N SER A 59 14.63 -13.33 35.53
CA SER A 59 15.85 -13.58 36.32
C SER A 59 15.61 -13.53 37.83
N SER A 60 14.65 -12.72 38.28
CA SER A 60 14.22 -12.68 39.69
C SER A 60 13.33 -13.87 40.10
N LYS A 61 12.67 -14.52 39.14
CA LYS A 61 11.80 -15.70 39.37
C LYS A 61 12.54 -17.04 39.20
N SER A 62 13.74 -17.06 38.60
CA SER A 62 14.45 -18.29 38.23
C SER A 62 15.34 -18.89 39.33
N ASN A 63 15.19 -18.49 40.61
CA ASN A 63 15.85 -19.21 41.72
C ASN A 63 15.21 -20.59 42.03
N THR A 64 14.20 -21.00 41.28
CA THR A 64 13.75 -22.40 41.18
C THR A 64 14.24 -23.01 39.88
N LYS A 65 15.45 -23.59 39.96
CA LYS A 65 16.07 -24.62 39.11
C LYS A 65 15.47 -24.80 37.70
N ASP A 66 16.21 -24.27 36.73
CA ASP A 66 16.20 -24.75 35.35
C ASP A 66 16.50 -26.26 35.30
N GLN A 67 15.55 -27.05 34.81
CA GLN A 67 15.86 -28.22 34.00
C GLN A 67 15.35 -27.93 32.60
N GLN A 68 16.30 -27.60 31.71
CA GLN A 68 16.15 -27.88 30.30
C GLN A 68 16.04 -29.39 30.14
N ILE A 69 14.91 -29.89 29.63
CA ILE A 69 14.87 -31.17 28.94
C ILE A 69 14.07 -30.97 27.67
N SER A 70 14.82 -30.88 26.57
CA SER A 70 14.37 -31.33 25.27
C SER A 70 13.94 -32.80 25.38
N SER A 71 12.67 -33.11 25.15
CA SER A 71 12.23 -34.36 24.53
C SER A 71 10.73 -34.31 24.30
N LYS A 72 10.33 -34.86 23.15
CA LYS A 72 8.95 -35.21 22.84
C LYS A 72 8.39 -36.05 23.98
N GLU A 73 7.50 -35.47 24.79
CA GLU A 73 6.63 -36.25 25.65
C GLU A 73 5.20 -35.80 25.41
N ASN A 74 4.37 -36.82 25.23
CA ASN A 74 2.94 -36.73 24.96
C ASN A 74 2.28 -35.85 26.02
N PHE A 75 1.50 -34.87 25.57
CA PHE A 75 0.53 -34.18 26.41
C PHE A 75 -0.56 -35.20 26.77
N GLU A 76 -0.28 -36.04 27.76
CA GLU A 76 -1.33 -36.62 28.57
C GLU A 76 -1.86 -35.51 29.49
N ASP A 77 -3.18 -35.50 29.58
CA ASP A 77 -4.08 -34.51 30.15
C ASP A 77 -3.87 -34.40 31.67
N GLU A 78 -2.73 -33.89 32.14
CA GLU A 78 -2.63 -33.40 33.51
C GLU A 78 -3.37 -32.06 33.59
N LYS A 79 -4.67 -32.20 33.82
CA LYS A 79 -5.60 -31.15 34.19
C LYS A 79 -4.95 -30.29 35.28
N LEU A 80 -4.32 -29.18 34.88
CA LEU A 80 -3.98 -28.12 35.81
C LEU A 80 -5.31 -27.60 36.34
N ASP A 81 -5.76 -28.15 37.47
CA ASP A 81 -6.89 -27.68 38.27
C ASP A 81 -6.53 -26.35 38.97
N ASN A 82 -5.95 -25.42 38.19
CA ASN A 82 -5.87 -24.03 38.54
C ASN A 82 -6.96 -23.30 37.74
N PRO A 83 -8.08 -22.91 38.38
CA PRO A 83 -9.23 -22.30 37.72
C PRO A 83 -8.87 -20.99 36.98
N PHE A 84 -7.79 -20.31 37.41
CA PHE A 84 -7.29 -19.12 36.73
C PHE A 84 -6.60 -19.47 35.39
N ILE A 85 -5.79 -20.53 35.36
CA ILE A 85 -5.12 -20.99 34.14
C ILE A 85 -6.16 -21.46 33.12
N ASN A 86 -7.16 -22.23 33.56
CA ASN A 86 -8.24 -22.69 32.67
C ASN A 86 -9.07 -21.53 32.10
N ARG A 87 -9.28 -20.45 32.87
CA ARG A 87 -9.93 -19.23 32.37
C ARG A 87 -9.08 -18.54 31.30
N LEU A 88 -7.77 -18.41 31.53
CA LEU A 88 -6.85 -17.81 30.56
C LEU A 88 -6.75 -18.63 29.27
N ILE A 89 -6.72 -19.96 29.36
CA ILE A 89 -6.70 -20.85 28.19
C ILE A 89 -7.95 -20.63 27.34
N LYS A 90 -9.14 -20.62 27.96
CA LYS A 90 -10.41 -20.36 27.27
C LYS A 90 -10.42 -18.99 26.61
N GLU A 91 -9.95 -17.95 27.30
CA GLU A 91 -9.88 -16.60 26.73
C GLU A 91 -8.96 -16.55 25.51
N VAL A 92 -7.78 -17.17 25.58
CA VAL A 92 -6.85 -17.27 24.45
C VAL A 92 -7.47 -18.02 23.28
N GLU A 93 -8.22 -19.09 23.55
CA GLU A 93 -8.92 -19.86 22.53
C GLU A 93 -10.02 -19.03 21.84
N TYR A 94 -10.85 -18.32 22.60
CA TYR A 94 -11.87 -17.42 22.05
C TYR A 94 -11.24 -16.30 21.21
N LEU A 95 -10.17 -15.66 21.71
CA LEU A 95 -9.45 -14.62 20.97
C LEU A 95 -8.83 -15.16 19.68
N LYS A 96 -8.37 -16.42 19.68
CA LYS A 96 -7.85 -17.08 18.49
C LYS A 96 -8.96 -17.30 17.45
N ILE A 97 -10.12 -17.80 17.88
CA ILE A 97 -11.29 -18.00 17.00
C ILE A 97 -11.74 -16.66 16.40
N ASP A 98 -11.83 -15.60 17.21
CA ASP A 98 -12.24 -14.27 16.73
C ASP A 98 -11.22 -13.70 15.74
N LYS A 99 -9.92 -13.83 16.04
CA LYS A 99 -8.85 -13.45 15.11
C LYS A 99 -8.95 -14.21 13.79
N ASP A 100 -9.15 -15.53 13.82
CA ASP A 100 -9.23 -16.36 12.61
C ASP A 100 -10.47 -16.00 11.77
N LYS A 101 -11.59 -15.66 12.42
CA LYS A 101 -12.78 -15.13 11.75
C LYS A 101 -12.52 -13.78 11.08
N ILE A 102 -11.84 -12.87 11.77
CA ILE A 102 -11.46 -11.56 11.20
C ILE A 102 -10.52 -11.73 10.02
N ILE A 103 -9.54 -12.62 10.10
CA ILE A 103 -8.62 -12.93 9.00
C ILE A 103 -9.41 -13.48 7.81
N SER A 104 -10.26 -14.48 8.01
CA SER A 104 -11.09 -15.08 6.96
C SER A 104 -11.97 -14.05 6.25
N THR A 105 -12.64 -13.17 7.00
CA THR A 105 -13.46 -12.11 6.40
C THR A 105 -12.64 -11.08 5.62
N LYS A 106 -11.44 -10.73 6.11
CA LYS A 106 -10.53 -9.82 5.39
C LYS A 106 -9.98 -10.46 4.13
N ASP A 107 -9.60 -11.73 4.17
CA ASP A 107 -9.11 -12.47 3.00
C ASP A 107 -10.18 -12.56 1.90
N GLN A 108 -11.44 -12.78 2.27
CA GLN A 108 -12.56 -12.72 1.33
C GLN A 108 -12.73 -11.33 0.70
N GLN A 109 -12.61 -10.26 1.49
CA GLN A 109 -12.69 -8.90 0.97
C GLN A 109 -11.51 -8.56 0.04
N ILE A 110 -10.30 -9.00 0.37
CA ILE A 110 -9.11 -8.84 -0.46
C ILE A 110 -9.33 -9.56 -1.80
N SER A 111 -9.72 -10.83 -1.76
CA SER A 111 -10.01 -11.61 -2.97
C SER A 111 -11.07 -10.96 -3.87
N SER A 112 -12.14 -10.42 -3.28
CA SER A 112 -13.16 -9.69 -4.04
C SER A 112 -12.62 -8.41 -4.69
N LYS A 113 -11.75 -7.67 -3.98
CA LYS A 113 -11.11 -6.46 -4.52
C LYS A 113 -10.12 -6.80 -5.63
N ASP A 114 -9.35 -7.86 -5.50
CA ASP A 114 -8.41 -8.31 -6.53
C ASP A 114 -9.15 -8.67 -7.83
N GLN A 115 -10.28 -9.39 -7.73
CA GLN A 115 -11.14 -9.66 -8.89
C GLN A 115 -11.70 -8.40 -9.55
N GLN A 116 -12.04 -7.36 -8.76
CA GLN A 116 -12.48 -6.08 -9.32
C GLN A 116 -11.33 -5.35 -10.03
N ILE A 117 -10.13 -5.36 -9.45
CA ILE A 117 -8.93 -4.78 -10.05
C ILE A 117 -8.60 -5.48 -11.37
N GLU A 118 -8.68 -6.81 -11.42
CA GLU A 118 -8.46 -7.59 -12.64
C GLU A 118 -9.45 -7.19 -13.74
N LYS A 119 -10.75 -7.10 -13.42
CA LYS A 119 -11.78 -6.67 -14.37
C LYS A 119 -11.52 -5.26 -14.89
N LEU A 120 -11.19 -4.31 -14.01
CA LEU A 120 -10.87 -2.94 -14.40
C LEU A 120 -9.62 -2.87 -15.27
N THR A 121 -8.60 -3.67 -14.97
CA THR A 121 -7.36 -3.75 -15.76
C THR A 121 -7.65 -4.27 -17.16
N ASN A 122 -8.45 -5.33 -17.29
CA ASN A 122 -8.84 -5.89 -18.58
C ASN A 122 -9.67 -4.89 -19.42
N LEU A 123 -10.59 -4.15 -18.78
CA LEU A 123 -11.38 -3.11 -19.46
C LEU A 123 -10.50 -1.95 -19.95
N LEU A 124 -9.53 -1.53 -19.13
CA LEU A 124 -8.58 -0.49 -19.49
C LEU A 124 -7.72 -0.93 -20.70
N ASP A 125 -7.21 -2.16 -20.67
CA ASP A 125 -6.43 -2.72 -21.78
C ASP A 125 -7.27 -2.80 -23.07
N GLN A 126 -8.54 -3.19 -22.97
CA GLN A 126 -9.46 -3.19 -24.12
C GLN A 126 -9.67 -1.77 -24.66
N GLN A 127 -9.90 -0.79 -23.78
CA GLN A 127 -10.08 0.60 -24.18
C GLN A 127 -8.83 1.16 -24.87
N GLN A 128 -7.63 0.84 -24.37
CA GLN A 128 -6.38 1.26 -25.00
C GLN A 128 -6.21 0.65 -26.40
N ARG A 129 -6.55 -0.63 -26.58
CA ARG A 129 -6.50 -1.29 -27.90
C ARG A 129 -7.46 -0.66 -28.90
N LEU A 130 -8.71 -0.40 -28.48
CA LEU A 130 -9.71 0.26 -29.32
C LEU A 130 -9.25 1.67 -29.70
N ALA A 131 -8.75 2.46 -28.75
CA ALA A 131 -8.24 3.80 -29.04
C ALA A 131 -7.08 3.79 -30.06
N LEU A 132 -6.21 2.78 -30.02
CA LEU A 132 -5.14 2.62 -31.02
C LEU A 132 -5.69 2.23 -32.40
N GLN A 133 -6.75 1.41 -32.45
CA GLN A 133 -7.42 1.05 -33.70
C GLN A 133 -8.14 2.26 -34.32
N ASP A 134 -8.87 3.02 -33.51
CA ASP A 134 -9.55 4.24 -33.94
C ASP A 134 -8.56 5.27 -34.47
N LYS A 135 -7.41 5.42 -33.80
CA LYS A 135 -6.33 6.30 -34.26
C LYS A 135 -5.81 5.89 -35.64
N LYS A 136 -5.56 4.59 -35.87
CA LYS A 136 -5.11 4.11 -37.18
C LYS A 136 -6.13 4.40 -38.28
N LEU A 137 -7.41 4.14 -38.02
CA LEU A 137 -8.47 4.40 -38.98
C LEU A 137 -8.59 5.90 -39.30
N LEU A 138 -8.42 6.76 -38.29
CA LEU A 138 -8.39 8.22 -38.49
C LEU A 138 -7.19 8.65 -39.35
N ASP A 139 -6.01 8.08 -39.11
CA ASP A 139 -4.81 8.36 -39.90
C ASP A 139 -4.99 7.91 -41.36
N GLU A 140 -5.61 6.74 -41.59
CA GLU A 140 -5.96 6.22 -42.93
C GLU A 140 -6.93 7.16 -43.67
N TYR A 141 -8.04 7.56 -43.04
CA TYR A 141 -8.99 8.51 -43.65
C TYR A 141 -8.34 9.86 -43.94
N GLN A 142 -7.45 10.35 -43.07
CA GLN A 142 -6.72 11.58 -43.34
C GLN A 142 -5.81 11.45 -44.57
N SER A 143 -5.15 10.31 -44.75
CA SER A 143 -4.34 10.04 -45.94
C SER A 143 -5.19 9.96 -47.21
N GLU A 144 -6.31 9.23 -47.18
CA GLU A 144 -7.21 9.09 -48.32
C GLU A 144 -7.81 10.44 -48.74
N ILE A 145 -8.21 11.27 -47.78
CA ILE A 145 -8.69 12.64 -48.05
C ILE A 145 -7.59 13.48 -48.72
N ASN A 146 -6.33 13.35 -48.28
CA ASN A 146 -5.23 14.10 -48.87
C ASN A 146 -4.93 13.62 -50.30
N ASP A 147 -4.96 12.32 -50.56
CA ASP A 147 -4.77 11.74 -51.89
C ASP A 147 -5.90 12.15 -52.84
N LEU A 148 -7.16 12.11 -52.39
CA LEU A 148 -8.31 12.56 -53.16
C LEU A 148 -8.24 14.06 -53.48
N LYS A 149 -7.75 14.88 -52.56
CA LYS A 149 -7.51 16.31 -52.82
C LYS A 149 -6.41 16.52 -53.85
N ALA A 150 -5.35 15.73 -53.81
CA ALA A 150 -4.29 15.77 -54.83
C ALA A 150 -4.81 15.32 -56.21
N LEU A 151 -5.74 14.35 -56.25
CA LEU A 151 -6.36 13.88 -57.48
C LEU A 151 -7.36 14.88 -58.08
N LYS A 152 -8.10 15.62 -57.22
CA LYS A 152 -9.08 16.66 -57.62
C LYS A 152 -8.46 17.98 -58.12
N MET A 153 -7.16 18.01 -58.44
CA MET A 153 -6.54 19.16 -59.09
C MET A 153 -7.32 19.52 -60.38
N PRO A 154 -7.83 20.76 -60.52
CA PRO A 154 -8.80 21.09 -61.56
C PRO A 154 -8.10 21.25 -62.91
N THR A 155 -8.26 20.26 -63.78
CA THR A 155 -8.35 20.51 -65.23
C THR A 155 -9.82 20.57 -65.61
N GLN A 156 -10.47 21.69 -65.31
CA GLN A 156 -11.52 22.25 -66.19
C GLN A 156 -11.92 23.63 -65.70
N ASP A 157 -11.64 24.61 -66.55
CA ASP A 157 -12.26 25.91 -66.55
C ASP A 157 -13.79 25.81 -66.48
N THR A 158 -14.39 26.80 -65.82
CA THR A 158 -15.80 27.25 -65.91
C THR A 158 -16.92 26.44 -65.19
N LYS A 159 -17.40 27.04 -64.07
CA LYS A 159 -18.79 27.03 -63.54
C LYS A 159 -19.25 26.04 -62.43
N GLU A 160 -18.43 25.71 -61.43
CA GLU A 160 -18.89 24.92 -60.25
C GLU A 160 -18.73 25.61 -58.87
N GLU A 161 -18.54 26.93 -58.82
CA GLU A 161 -18.25 27.65 -57.56
C GLU A 161 -19.40 27.74 -56.53
N GLN A 162 -20.62 27.28 -56.82
CA GLN A 162 -21.76 27.42 -55.89
C GLN A 162 -22.15 26.17 -55.10
N ALA A 163 -21.63 24.97 -55.43
CA ALA A 163 -22.01 23.73 -54.73
C ALA A 163 -21.00 23.24 -53.67
N ASN A 164 -19.79 23.81 -53.64
CA ASN A 164 -18.68 23.29 -52.82
C ASN A 164 -18.51 23.99 -51.46
N SER A 165 -19.22 25.09 -51.18
CA SER A 165 -19.07 25.88 -49.94
C SER A 165 -19.82 25.30 -48.74
N GLN A 166 -21.00 24.70 -48.92
CA GLN A 166 -21.77 24.08 -47.83
C GLN A 166 -21.05 22.90 -47.13
N PRO A 167 -20.55 21.88 -47.86
CA PRO A 167 -19.88 20.75 -47.20
C PRO A 167 -18.54 21.16 -46.55
N GLN A 168 -17.92 22.26 -46.99
CA GLN A 168 -16.68 22.76 -46.41
C GLN A 168 -16.92 23.43 -45.05
N GLU A 169 -17.97 24.25 -44.93
CA GLU A 169 -18.36 24.89 -43.66
C GLU A 169 -18.81 23.85 -42.61
N GLU A 170 -19.55 22.81 -43.02
CA GLU A 170 -19.90 21.69 -42.14
C GLU A 170 -18.66 20.92 -41.67
N LEU A 171 -17.64 20.76 -42.53
CA LEU A 171 -16.39 20.11 -42.17
C LEU A 171 -15.57 20.92 -41.17
N ASP A 172 -15.54 22.24 -41.33
CA ASP A 172 -14.81 23.15 -40.45
C ASP A 172 -15.49 23.26 -39.08
N THR A 173 -16.82 23.31 -39.04
CA THR A 173 -17.57 23.26 -37.78
C THR A 173 -17.40 21.91 -37.07
N LEU A 174 -17.36 20.78 -37.79
CA LEU A 174 -17.07 19.46 -37.20
C LEU A 174 -15.66 19.41 -36.61
N LYS A 175 -14.66 19.96 -37.32
CA LYS A 175 -13.27 20.04 -36.82
C LYS A 175 -13.17 20.89 -35.56
N GLU A 176 -13.88 22.01 -35.48
CA GLU A 176 -13.93 22.83 -34.28
C GLU A 176 -14.59 22.09 -33.12
N GLN A 177 -15.67 21.35 -33.35
CA GLN A 177 -16.30 20.52 -32.32
C GLN A 177 -15.35 19.41 -31.82
N ILE A 178 -14.62 18.75 -32.72
CA ILE A 178 -13.62 17.74 -32.36
C ILE A 178 -12.49 18.36 -31.54
N ARG A 179 -11.98 19.55 -31.90
CA ARG A 179 -10.98 20.27 -31.10
C ARG A 179 -11.51 20.61 -29.71
N ALA A 180 -12.71 21.16 -29.62
CA ALA A 180 -13.32 21.54 -28.35
C ALA A 180 -13.53 20.33 -27.42
N LEU A 181 -13.91 19.17 -27.97
CA LEU A 181 -14.02 17.93 -27.21
C LEU A 181 -12.64 17.42 -26.74
N ASN A 182 -11.63 17.50 -27.60
CA ASN A 182 -10.28 17.04 -27.25
C ASN A 182 -9.64 17.92 -26.16
N ASP A 183 -9.88 19.22 -26.19
CA ASP A 183 -9.43 20.15 -25.14
C ASP A 183 -10.13 19.89 -23.80
N LYS A 184 -11.43 19.53 -23.81
CA LYS A 184 -12.14 19.08 -22.60
C LYS A 184 -11.55 17.79 -22.03
N ILE A 185 -11.21 16.82 -22.88
CA ILE A 185 -10.58 15.56 -22.45
C ILE A 185 -9.22 15.84 -21.81
N LYS A 186 -8.37 16.65 -22.44
CA LYS A 186 -7.08 17.07 -21.86
C LYS A 186 -7.23 17.78 -20.52
N GLY A 187 -8.23 18.67 -20.39
CA GLY A 187 -8.53 19.36 -19.13
C GLY A 187 -8.91 18.39 -18.01
N GLN A 188 -9.72 17.37 -18.33
CA GLN A 188 -10.08 16.29 -17.39
C GLN A 188 -8.85 15.46 -16.97
N GLU A 189 -7.99 15.09 -17.91
CA GLU A 189 -6.76 14.33 -17.61
C GLU A 189 -5.81 15.09 -16.68
N GLN A 190 -5.65 16.41 -16.87
CA GLN A 190 -4.83 17.24 -16.00
C GLN A 190 -5.41 17.35 -14.59
N ALA A 191 -6.73 17.54 -14.47
CA ALA A 191 -7.41 17.57 -13.18
C ALA A 191 -7.26 16.23 -12.44
N ASN A 192 -7.39 15.11 -13.15
CA ASN A 192 -7.28 13.76 -12.58
C ASN A 192 -5.84 13.42 -12.17
N ASN A 193 -4.84 13.85 -12.94
CA ASN A 193 -3.44 13.72 -12.53
C ASN A 193 -3.09 14.57 -11.30
N GLN A 194 -3.72 15.74 -11.15
CA GLN A 194 -3.49 16.62 -10.00
C GLN A 194 -4.18 16.09 -8.73
N SER A 195 -5.38 15.53 -8.84
CA SER A 195 -6.04 14.83 -7.72
C SER A 195 -5.28 13.57 -7.32
N SER A 196 -4.79 12.79 -8.29
CA SER A 196 -3.97 11.59 -8.05
C SER A 196 -2.65 11.90 -7.34
N LYS A 197 -1.95 12.97 -7.74
CA LYS A 197 -0.73 13.45 -7.03
C LYS A 197 -1.02 13.87 -5.59
N LYS A 198 -2.14 14.57 -5.33
CA LYS A 198 -2.55 14.94 -3.97
C LYS A 198 -2.89 13.72 -3.12
N TRP A 199 -3.53 12.72 -3.74
CA TRP A 199 -3.82 11.46 -3.09
C TRP A 199 -2.55 10.72 -2.68
N TYR A 200 -1.55 10.63 -3.57
CA TYR A 200 -0.25 10.02 -3.28
C TYR A 200 0.51 10.72 -2.12
N GLN A 201 0.42 12.05 -2.03
CA GLN A 201 1.05 12.81 -0.94
C GLN A 201 0.37 12.59 0.42
N PHE A 202 -0.91 12.24 0.45
CA PHE A 202 -1.63 11.95 1.70
C PHE A 202 -1.21 10.62 2.34
N TRP A 203 -0.66 9.70 1.54
CA TRP A 203 -0.21 8.37 2.00
C TRP A 203 1.29 8.28 2.29
N LYS A 204 2.03 9.39 2.20
CA LYS A 204 3.46 9.48 2.49
C LYS A 204 3.70 10.16 3.84
#